data_AF-A0A354C0U5-F1
#
_entry.id   AF-A0A354C0U5-F1
#
_cell.length_a   1.000
_cell.length_b   1.000
_cell.length_c   1.000
_cell.angle_alpha   90.00
_cell.angle_beta   90.00
_cell.angle_gamma   90.00
#
_symmetry.space_group_name_H-M   'P 1'
#
loop_
_entity.id
_entity.type
_entity.pdbx_description
1 polymer ?
#
loop_
_entity_poly.entity_id
_entity_poly.type
_entity_poly.pdbx_seq_one_letter_code
_entity_poly.pdbx_strand_id
1 'polypeptide(L)'
;MLILTSLPLNAQFETRQAGFRMGYTSGIFYQVSQEAGNAEVAFNGLLSFNDRGVQFTGLKVIYETSIGDISPNLVFAWGYGGHVGFIYSDHVKFMGEDYYFHGDRFCPLIGMDGWVAAEYRITDIPLNISLNVKPYVELAFPSFLRVTPWDFAVSISYVF
;
A
#
# COMPACT_ATOMS: atom_id res chain seq x y z
N MET A 1 -22.91 41.07 0.44
CA MET A 1 -23.42 40.11 -0.55
C MET A 1 -22.48 38.91 -0.54
N LEU A 2 -22.88 37.82 0.10
CA LEU A 2 -22.07 36.60 0.24
C LEU A 2 -22.48 35.66 -0.91
N ILE A 3 -21.58 35.36 -1.84
CA ILE A 3 -21.86 34.42 -2.94
C ILE A 3 -21.55 33.02 -2.43
N LEU A 4 -22.59 32.26 -2.10
CA LEU A 4 -22.53 30.82 -1.88
C LEU A 4 -22.53 30.13 -3.25
N THR A 5 -21.36 29.77 -3.77
CA THR A 5 -21.26 28.91 -4.96
C THR A 5 -21.62 27.49 -4.57
N SER A 6 -22.77 27.01 -5.05
CA SER A 6 -23.15 25.59 -5.00
C SER A 6 -22.19 24.80 -5.89
N LEU A 7 -21.28 24.04 -5.28
CA LEU A 7 -20.48 23.06 -6.01
C LEU A 7 -21.42 21.95 -6.50
N PRO A 8 -21.47 21.65 -7.81
CA PRO A 8 -22.21 20.49 -8.28
C PRO A 8 -21.56 19.23 -7.71
N LEU A 9 -22.28 18.52 -6.84
CA LEU A 9 -21.94 17.16 -6.42
C LEU A 9 -22.16 16.26 -7.64
N ASN A 10 -21.12 16.04 -8.43
CA ASN A 10 -21.10 14.89 -9.34
C ASN A 10 -20.90 13.66 -8.47
N ALA A 11 -21.86 12.74 -8.47
CA ALA A 11 -21.67 11.41 -7.92
C ALA A 11 -20.61 10.71 -8.78
N GLN A 12 -19.35 10.72 -8.33
CA GLN A 12 -18.31 9.90 -8.95
C GLN A 12 -18.58 8.46 -8.54
N PHE A 13 -18.57 7.54 -9.50
CA PHE A 13 -18.64 6.12 -9.20
C PHE A 13 -17.35 5.75 -8.47
N GLU A 14 -17.48 5.52 -7.16
CA GLU A 14 -16.40 5.03 -6.30
C GLU A 14 -16.53 3.52 -6.18
N THR A 15 -15.46 2.79 -6.49
CA THR A 15 -15.36 1.36 -6.19
C THR A 15 -14.59 1.20 -4.88
N ARG A 16 -15.10 0.38 -3.96
CA ARG A 16 -14.43 0.13 -2.69
C ARG A 16 -13.94 -1.30 -2.66
N GLN A 17 -12.79 -1.51 -2.04
CA GLN A 17 -12.31 -2.86 -1.77
C GLN A 17 -11.63 -2.95 -0.42
N ALA A 18 -11.80 -4.08 0.25
CA ALA A 18 -11.12 -4.42 1.48
C ALA A 18 -10.49 -5.80 1.35
N GLY A 19 -9.29 -5.99 1.91
CA GLY A 19 -8.56 -7.22 1.67
C GLY A 19 -7.43 -7.49 2.64
N PHE A 20 -6.80 -8.63 2.39
CA PHE A 20 -5.61 -9.09 3.10
C PHE A 20 -4.42 -9.01 2.17
N ARG A 21 -3.28 -8.58 2.71
CA ARG A 21 -1.96 -8.65 2.08
C ARG A 21 -1.14 -9.70 2.82
N MET A 22 -0.62 -10.68 2.10
CA MET A 22 0.13 -11.81 2.65
C MET A 22 1.48 -11.90 1.94
N GLY A 23 2.57 -11.65 2.67
CA GLY A 23 3.91 -11.61 2.10
C GLY A 23 4.93 -11.18 3.13
N TYR A 24 6.00 -10.52 2.66
CA TYR A 24 7.07 -10.04 3.53
C TYR A 24 6.52 -9.14 4.65
N THR A 25 5.73 -8.14 4.29
CA THR A 25 4.87 -7.43 5.26
C THR A 25 3.42 -7.89 5.09
N SER A 26 2.83 -8.46 6.13
CA SER A 26 1.43 -8.91 6.09
C SER A 26 0.50 -7.91 6.77
N GLY A 27 -0.75 -7.82 6.31
CA GLY A 27 -1.67 -6.81 6.80
C GLY A 27 -3.07 -6.88 6.22
N ILE A 28 -3.90 -5.92 6.62
CA ILE A 28 -5.23 -5.68 6.05
C ILE A 28 -5.25 -4.31 5.40
N PHE A 29 -5.96 -4.18 4.30
CA PHE A 29 -6.08 -2.89 3.62
C PHE A 29 -7.52 -2.58 3.25
N TYR A 30 -7.77 -1.28 3.11
CA TYR A 30 -8.99 -0.72 2.58
C TYR A 30 -8.61 0.27 1.47
N GLN A 31 -9.34 0.24 0.37
CA GLN A 31 -9.06 1.06 -0.78
C GLN A 31 -10.36 1.62 -1.37
N VAL A 32 -10.29 2.88 -1.78
CA VAL A 32 -11.34 3.56 -2.54
C VAL A 32 -10.73 3.98 -3.86
N SER A 33 -11.32 3.53 -4.98
CA SER A 33 -10.92 3.93 -6.32
C SER A 33 -12.00 4.77 -7.00
N GLN A 34 -11.56 5.68 -7.84
CA GLN A 34 -12.39 6.60 -8.60
C GLN A 34 -11.80 6.78 -10.00
N GLU A 35 -12.67 7.01 -10.97
CA GLU A 35 -12.24 7.37 -12.31
C GLU A 35 -11.70 8.81 -12.34
N ALA A 36 -10.52 8.99 -12.91
CA ALA A 36 -9.83 10.27 -13.04
C ALA A 36 -9.43 10.49 -14.51
N GLY A 37 -10.42 10.82 -15.35
CA GLY A 37 -10.25 10.97 -16.79
C GLY A 37 -10.12 9.60 -17.46
N ASN A 38 -8.95 9.30 -18.02
CA ASN A 38 -8.70 8.03 -18.73
C ASN A 38 -8.00 6.97 -17.85
N ALA A 39 -7.81 7.24 -16.56
CA ALA A 39 -7.15 6.35 -15.62
C ALA A 39 -8.00 6.17 -14.35
N GLU A 40 -7.84 5.04 -13.67
CA GLU A 40 -8.43 4.82 -12.35
C GLU A 40 -7.39 5.16 -11.28
N VAL A 41 -7.77 6.01 -10.32
CA VAL A 41 -6.93 6.40 -9.19
C VAL A 41 -7.55 5.88 -7.92
N ALA A 42 -6.73 5.27 -7.06
CA ALA A 42 -7.18 4.72 -5.80
C ALA A 42 -6.36 5.25 -4.62
N PHE A 43 -7.03 5.43 -3.49
CA PHE A 43 -6.40 5.70 -2.21
C PHE A 43 -6.49 4.45 -1.35
N ASN A 44 -5.35 3.92 -0.95
CA ASN A 44 -5.23 2.69 -0.18
C ASN A 44 -4.67 3.00 1.22
N GLY A 45 -5.35 2.51 2.25
CA GLY A 45 -4.86 2.48 3.63
C GLY A 45 -4.56 1.04 4.01
N LEU A 46 -3.31 0.76 4.37
CA LEU A 46 -2.81 -0.56 4.74
C LEU A 46 -2.36 -0.55 6.20
N LEU A 47 -2.96 -1.41 7.02
CA LEU A 47 -2.51 -1.69 8.38
C LEU A 47 -1.70 -2.99 8.37
N SER A 48 -0.41 -2.86 8.64
CA SER A 48 0.58 -3.93 8.56
C SER A 48 1.07 -4.38 9.92
N PHE A 49 1.35 -5.67 10.02
CA PHE A 49 1.88 -6.34 11.21
C PHE A 49 3.20 -7.03 10.81
N ASN A 50 4.32 -6.48 11.26
CA ASN A 50 5.65 -7.03 11.03
C ASN A 50 6.57 -6.70 12.22
N ASP A 51 7.60 -7.52 12.46
CA ASP A 51 8.60 -7.32 13.52
C ASP A 51 7.99 -7.00 14.91
N ARG A 52 6.92 -7.74 15.28
CA ARG A 52 6.13 -7.54 16.52
C ARG A 52 5.56 -6.13 16.67
N GLY A 53 5.51 -5.38 15.58
CA GLY A 53 5.07 -3.99 15.50
C GLY A 53 3.80 -3.82 14.69
N VAL A 54 3.37 -2.55 14.61
CA VAL A 54 2.21 -2.13 13.83
C VAL A 54 2.62 -0.92 13.01
N GLN A 55 2.27 -0.93 11.72
CA GLN A 55 2.54 0.14 10.80
C GLN A 55 1.28 0.49 10.01
N PHE A 56 1.03 1.78 9.81
CA PHE A 56 -0.01 2.27 8.93
C PHE A 56 0.63 2.91 7.71
N THR A 57 0.25 2.45 6.53
CA THR A 57 0.70 2.95 5.24
C THR A 57 -0.47 3.59 4.50
N GLY A 58 -0.28 4.81 4.01
CA GLY A 58 -1.20 5.46 3.07
C GLY A 58 -0.58 5.53 1.68
N LEU A 59 -1.28 5.06 0.66
CA LEU A 59 -0.82 5.01 -0.72
C LEU A 59 -1.82 5.68 -1.66
N LYS A 60 -1.29 6.40 -2.65
CA LYS A 60 -2.02 6.76 -3.87
C LYS A 60 -1.58 5.79 -4.97
N VAL A 61 -2.53 5.05 -5.52
CA VAL A 61 -2.33 4.02 -6.55
C VAL A 61 -2.99 4.49 -7.84
N ILE A 62 -2.33 4.28 -8.95
CA ILE A 62 -2.75 4.64 -10.30
C ILE A 62 -2.79 3.33 -11.09
N TYR A 63 -3.95 2.99 -11.61
CA TYR A 63 -4.16 1.83 -12.47
C TYR A 63 -3.97 2.27 -13.92
N GLU A 64 -3.05 1.62 -14.61
CA GLU A 64 -2.84 1.79 -16.05
C GLU A 64 -3.69 0.78 -16.82
N THR A 65 -4.10 1.18 -18.03
CA THR A 65 -4.97 0.39 -18.92
C THR A 65 -4.54 -1.08 -19.00
N SER A 66 -5.52 -1.97 -18.86
CA SER A 66 -5.36 -3.42 -19.05
C SER A 66 -4.59 -3.71 -20.34
N ILE A 67 -3.59 -4.58 -20.28
CA ILE A 67 -2.95 -5.08 -21.50
C ILE A 67 -3.96 -6.02 -22.16
N GLY A 68 -4.82 -5.45 -23.02
CA GLY A 68 -5.90 -6.17 -23.70
C GLY A 68 -5.42 -7.39 -24.50
N ASP A 69 -4.12 -7.40 -24.86
CA ASP A 69 -3.48 -8.50 -25.59
C ASP A 69 -3.16 -9.73 -24.71
N ILE A 70 -3.07 -9.59 -23.38
CA ILE A 70 -2.77 -10.70 -22.45
C ILE A 70 -4.03 -11.17 -21.73
N SER A 71 -4.75 -10.25 -21.10
CA SER A 71 -6.05 -10.54 -20.48
C SER A 71 -6.77 -9.22 -20.17
N PRO A 72 -8.05 -9.05 -20.55
CA PRO A 72 -8.81 -7.84 -20.23
C PRO A 72 -8.99 -7.63 -18.72
N ASN A 73 -8.83 -8.69 -17.92
CA ASN A 73 -9.04 -8.69 -16.48
C ASN A 73 -7.74 -8.44 -15.69
N LEU A 74 -6.59 -8.41 -16.36
CA LEU A 74 -5.30 -8.14 -15.73
C LEU A 74 -4.95 -6.65 -15.87
N VAL A 75 -4.88 -5.97 -14.73
CA VAL A 75 -4.60 -4.53 -14.65
C VAL A 75 -3.29 -4.32 -13.92
N PHE A 76 -2.43 -3.47 -14.47
CA PHE A 76 -1.20 -3.06 -13.80
C PHE A 76 -1.43 -1.75 -13.06
N ALA A 77 -0.85 -1.65 -11.89
CA ALA A 77 -0.95 -0.47 -11.07
C ALA A 77 0.41 -0.10 -10.50
N TRP A 78 0.64 1.18 -10.33
CA TRP A 78 1.79 1.70 -9.60
C TRP A 78 1.33 2.82 -8.67
N GLY A 79 2.10 3.08 -7.64
CA GLY A 79 1.71 4.04 -6.62
C GLY A 79 2.86 4.48 -5.75
N TYR A 80 2.56 5.44 -4.91
CA TYR A 80 3.50 5.99 -3.95
C TYR A 80 2.76 6.48 -2.71
N GLY A 81 3.49 6.58 -1.61
CA GLY A 81 2.96 7.07 -0.36
C GLY A 81 3.98 7.02 0.76
N GLY A 82 3.49 6.77 1.96
CA GLY A 82 4.35 6.68 3.13
C GLY A 82 3.69 5.92 4.26
N HIS A 83 4.51 5.54 5.23
CA HIS A 83 4.07 4.81 6.41
C HIS A 83 4.62 5.43 7.68
N VAL A 84 3.90 5.17 8.77
CA VAL A 84 4.29 5.49 10.14
C VAL A 84 3.95 4.31 11.03
N GLY A 85 4.72 4.11 12.09
CA GLY A 85 4.45 3.02 13.00
C GLY A 85 5.56 2.81 14.01
N PHE A 86 5.63 1.58 14.50
CA PHE A 86 6.70 1.13 15.37
C PHE A 86 6.97 -0.36 15.17
N ILE A 87 8.18 -0.77 15.50
CA ILE A 87 8.59 -2.17 15.60
C ILE A 87 9.27 -2.42 16.94
N TYR A 88 9.36 -3.69 17.33
CA TYR A 88 10.23 -4.13 18.41
C TYR A 88 11.36 -4.95 17.81
N SER A 89 12.59 -4.46 17.95
CA SER A 89 13.75 -5.16 17.40
C SER A 89 14.91 -5.20 18.40
N ASP A 90 15.62 -6.32 18.41
CA ASP A 90 16.88 -6.53 19.12
C ASP A 90 18.10 -6.25 18.22
N HIS A 91 17.89 -6.06 16.92
CA HIS A 91 18.92 -5.73 15.94
C HIS A 91 18.45 -4.64 14.97
N VAL A 92 19.37 -3.88 14.41
CA VAL A 92 19.05 -2.90 13.36
C VAL A 92 20.02 -3.08 12.21
N LYS A 93 19.48 -3.07 10.98
CA LYS A 93 20.25 -3.10 9.75
C LYS A 93 20.66 -1.70 9.33
N PHE A 94 21.96 -1.48 9.16
CA PHE A 94 22.51 -0.25 8.61
C PHE A 94 23.56 -0.58 7.54
N MET A 95 23.38 -0.09 6.32
CA MET A 95 24.29 -0.34 5.19
C MET A 95 24.62 -1.83 4.93
N GLY A 96 23.71 -2.74 5.28
CA GLY A 96 23.88 -4.19 5.13
C GLY A 96 24.56 -4.89 6.31
N GLU A 97 24.92 -4.17 7.36
CA GLU A 97 25.44 -4.74 8.61
C GLU A 97 24.35 -4.77 9.70
N ASP A 98 24.35 -5.83 10.49
CA ASP A 98 23.45 -6.01 11.64
C ASP A 98 24.12 -5.49 12.93
N TYR A 99 23.50 -4.49 13.56
CA TYR A 99 23.90 -3.96 14.86
C TYR A 99 22.96 -4.47 15.94
N TYR A 100 23.47 -5.29 16.85
CA TYR A 100 22.68 -5.93 17.90
C TYR A 100 22.66 -5.08 19.19
N PHE A 101 21.51 -5.04 19.84
CA PHE A 101 21.28 -4.42 21.13
C PHE A 101 21.00 -5.48 22.19
N HIS A 102 21.17 -5.11 23.47
CA HIS A 102 20.75 -5.97 24.57
C HIS A 102 19.22 -5.87 24.73
N GLY A 103 18.49 -6.84 24.18
CA GLY A 103 17.04 -6.98 24.27
C GLY A 103 16.23 -6.20 23.21
N ASP A 104 14.93 -6.51 23.12
CA ASP A 104 13.98 -5.84 22.23
C ASP A 104 13.81 -4.37 22.63
N ARG A 105 13.93 -3.46 21.65
CA ARG A 105 13.69 -2.03 21.85
C ARG A 105 12.50 -1.57 21.01
N PHE A 106 11.71 -0.68 21.60
CA PHE A 106 10.66 0.04 20.88
C PHE A 106 11.31 1.04 19.93
N CYS A 107 11.03 0.87 18.63
CA CYS A 107 11.61 1.68 17.56
C CYS A 107 10.46 2.30 16.75
N PRO A 108 10.09 3.56 17.02
CA PRO A 108 9.23 4.34 16.13
C PRO A 108 9.86 4.43 14.74
N LEU A 109 9.04 4.42 13.72
CA LEU A 109 9.48 4.54 12.34
C LEU A 109 8.54 5.41 11.50
N ILE A 110 9.14 6.02 10.48
CA ILE A 110 8.45 6.76 9.43
C ILE A 110 9.19 6.53 8.12
N GLY A 111 8.45 6.37 7.02
CA GLY A 111 9.05 6.08 5.74
C GLY A 111 8.22 6.51 4.55
N MET A 112 8.86 6.39 3.39
CA MET A 112 8.25 6.58 2.08
C MET A 112 8.17 5.23 1.38
N ASP A 113 7.04 5.01 0.70
CA ASP A 113 6.73 3.75 0.04
C ASP A 113 6.50 3.99 -1.46
N GLY A 114 7.04 3.09 -2.27
CA GLY A 114 6.57 2.84 -3.62
C GLY A 114 5.64 1.63 -3.63
N TRP A 115 4.83 1.52 -4.68
CA TRP A 115 3.92 0.40 -4.89
C TRP A 115 3.89 0.02 -6.36
N VAL A 116 3.96 -1.26 -6.64
CA VAL A 116 3.73 -1.83 -7.98
C VAL A 116 2.89 -3.08 -7.80
N ALA A 117 1.86 -3.24 -8.62
CA ALA A 117 0.98 -4.40 -8.56
C ALA A 117 0.51 -4.86 -9.94
N ALA A 118 0.35 -6.17 -10.08
CA ALA A 118 -0.45 -6.79 -11.12
C ALA A 118 -1.71 -7.34 -10.46
N GLU A 119 -2.87 -6.80 -10.79
CA GLU A 119 -4.17 -7.14 -10.21
C GLU A 119 -5.02 -7.88 -11.25
N TYR A 120 -5.49 -9.07 -10.89
CA TYR A 120 -6.45 -9.83 -11.66
C TYR A 120 -7.84 -9.62 -11.06
N ARG A 121 -8.73 -8.98 -11.83
CA ARG A 121 -10.10 -8.67 -11.43
C ARG A 121 -11.03 -9.80 -11.88
N ILE A 122 -11.60 -10.53 -10.94
CA ILE A 122 -12.52 -11.62 -11.28
C ILE A 122 -13.90 -10.99 -11.53
N THR A 123 -14.46 -11.20 -12.72
CA THR A 123 -15.73 -10.55 -13.11
C THR A 123 -16.96 -11.30 -12.56
N ASP A 124 -16.85 -12.61 -12.37
CA ASP A 124 -17.97 -13.47 -11.97
C ASP A 124 -18.28 -13.41 -10.47
N ILE A 125 -17.28 -13.05 -9.65
CA ILE A 125 -17.40 -12.92 -8.21
C ILE A 125 -16.71 -11.62 -7.77
N PRO A 126 -17.19 -10.95 -6.72
CA PRO A 126 -16.63 -9.67 -6.25
C PRO A 126 -15.28 -9.84 -5.51
N LEU A 127 -14.31 -10.51 -6.13
CA LEU A 127 -12.99 -10.76 -5.60
C LEU A 127 -11.90 -10.34 -6.59
N ASN A 128 -10.87 -9.69 -6.09
CA ASN A 128 -9.65 -9.39 -6.82
C ASN A 128 -8.47 -10.11 -6.17
N ILE A 129 -7.52 -10.53 -7.00
CA ILE A 129 -6.25 -11.12 -6.56
C ILE A 129 -5.13 -10.27 -7.13
N SER A 130 -4.14 -9.88 -6.32
CA SER A 130 -3.00 -9.12 -6.84
C SER A 130 -1.67 -9.64 -6.34
N LEU A 131 -0.67 -9.59 -7.23
CA LEU A 131 0.73 -9.74 -6.88
C LEU A 131 1.34 -8.34 -6.80
N ASN A 132 1.93 -7.98 -5.65
CA ASN A 132 2.42 -6.64 -5.41
C ASN A 132 3.81 -6.60 -4.77
N VAL A 133 4.50 -5.48 -5.01
CA VAL A 133 5.80 -5.15 -4.46
C VAL A 133 5.72 -3.76 -3.85
N LYS A 134 6.14 -3.62 -2.60
CA LYS A 134 6.12 -2.36 -1.86
C LYS A 134 7.52 -1.93 -1.45
N PRO A 135 8.38 -1.43 -2.35
CA PRO A 135 9.69 -0.92 -1.96
C PRO A 135 9.53 0.25 -0.97
N TYR A 136 10.37 0.33 0.06
CA TYR A 136 10.31 1.43 1.02
C TYR A 136 11.68 1.84 1.56
N VAL A 137 11.75 3.11 1.96
CA VAL A 137 12.86 3.69 2.70
C VAL A 137 12.30 4.32 3.96
N GLU A 138 12.86 3.97 5.11
CA GLU A 138 12.36 4.42 6.41
C GLU A 138 13.49 4.82 7.35
N LEU A 139 13.14 5.69 8.29
CA LEU A 139 13.96 6.09 9.42
C LEU A 139 13.38 5.46 10.68
N ALA A 140 14.14 4.55 11.28
CA ALA A 140 13.84 3.96 12.58
C ALA A 140 14.60 4.70 13.67
N PHE A 141 13.89 5.16 14.71
CA PHE A 141 14.51 5.83 15.85
C PHE A 141 15.09 4.79 16.83
N PRO A 142 16.33 4.95 17.29
CA PRO A 142 17.17 6.15 17.25
C PRO A 142 18.14 6.20 16.04
N SER A 143 17.75 6.90 14.97
CA SER A 143 18.59 7.36 13.85
C SER A 143 19.19 6.31 12.90
N PHE A 144 18.42 5.30 12.47
CA PHE A 144 18.87 4.33 11.46
C PHE A 144 18.03 4.40 10.18
N LEU A 145 18.71 4.43 9.02
CA LEU A 145 18.09 4.36 7.69
C LEU A 145 17.99 2.89 7.25
N ARG A 146 16.76 2.42 7.00
CA ARG A 146 16.48 1.09 6.45
C ARG A 146 15.92 1.23 5.03
N VAL A 147 16.53 0.52 4.09
CA VAL A 147 16.12 0.48 2.67
C VAL A 147 15.70 -0.94 2.35
N THR A 148 14.45 -1.12 1.96
CA THR A 148 13.89 -2.43 1.60
C THR A 148 13.35 -2.36 0.18
N PRO A 149 14.12 -2.80 -0.83
CA PRO A 149 13.70 -2.69 -2.23
C PRO A 149 12.64 -3.72 -2.65
N TRP A 150 12.42 -4.79 -1.86
CA TRP A 150 11.75 -6.00 -2.33
C TRP A 150 10.72 -6.58 -1.35
N ASP A 151 9.76 -5.78 -0.86
CA ASP A 151 8.64 -6.28 -0.05
C ASP A 151 7.56 -6.88 -0.96
N PHE A 152 7.73 -8.14 -1.36
CA PHE A 152 6.79 -8.89 -2.18
C PHE A 152 5.61 -9.44 -1.35
N ALA A 153 4.41 -9.38 -1.90
CA ALA A 153 3.22 -10.01 -1.33
C ALA A 153 2.16 -10.39 -2.37
N VAL A 154 1.29 -11.31 -1.97
CA VAL A 154 0.03 -11.63 -2.64
C VAL A 154 -1.11 -11.03 -1.82
N SER A 155 -2.04 -10.36 -2.48
CA SER A 155 -3.23 -9.80 -1.85
C SER A 155 -4.50 -10.39 -2.43
N ILE A 156 -5.51 -10.50 -1.57
CA ILE A 156 -6.88 -10.89 -1.94
C ILE A 156 -7.81 -9.82 -1.37
N SER A 157 -8.68 -9.26 -2.21
CA SER A 157 -9.66 -8.25 -1.79
C SER A 157 -11.06 -8.58 -2.25
N TYR A 158 -12.03 -8.16 -1.46
CA TYR A 158 -13.45 -8.16 -1.77
C TYR A 158 -13.87 -6.76 -2.24
N VAL A 159 -14.58 -6.69 -3.36
CA VAL A 159 -14.99 -5.46 -4.04
C VAL A 159 -16.49 -5.20 -3.80
N PHE A 160 -16.86 -3.96 -3.47
CA PHE A 160 -18.24 -3.57 -3.16
C PHE A 160 -18.54 -2.09 -3.39
#